data_AF-A0A7V4T8C9-F1
#
_entry.id   AF-A0A7V4T8C9-F1
#
_cell.length_a   1.000
_cell.length_b   1.000
_cell.length_c   1.000
_cell.angle_alpha   90.00
_cell.angle_beta   90.00
_cell.angle_gamma   90.00
#
_symmetry.space_group_name_H-M   'P 1'
#
loop_
_entity.id
_entity.type
_entity.pdbx_description
1 polymer ?
#
loop_
_entity_poly.entity_id
_entity_poly.type
_entity_poly.pdbx_seq_one_letter_code
_entity_poly.pdbx_strand_id
1 'polypeptide(L)' 'MENTYSAGVDIGSTTAKVVICDADSKMLFERYRRHQAKTVETVQEILQEALDELGNIPVELTVTGSAGMGLAETYNLP' A
#
# COMPACT_ATOMS: atom_id res chain seq x y z
N MET A 1 -6.43 -22.52 -7.60
CA MET A 1 -5.35 -21.52 -7.72
C MET A 1 -5.87 -20.31 -6.98
N GLU A 2 -5.23 -19.94 -5.87
CA GLU A 2 -5.60 -18.68 -5.21
C GLU A 2 -5.22 -17.55 -6.17
N ASN A 3 -6.16 -16.65 -6.45
CA ASN A 3 -5.84 -15.43 -7.21
C ASN A 3 -5.03 -14.55 -6.28
N THR A 4 -3.72 -14.52 -6.48
CA THR A 4 -2.82 -13.61 -5.75
C THR A 4 -2.97 -12.20 -6.33
N TYR A 5 -3.44 -11.27 -5.50
CA TYR A 5 -3.43 -9.85 -5.82
C TYR A 5 -2.09 -9.24 -5.40
N SER A 6 -1.59 -8.27 -6.15
CA SER A 6 -0.36 -7.55 -5.80
C SER A 6 -0.71 -6.19 -5.25
N ALA A 7 -0.04 -5.77 -4.18
CA ALA A 7 -0.17 -4.45 -3.58
C ALA A 7 1.19 -3.75 -3.54
N GLY A 8 1.30 -2.57 -4.15
CA GLY A 8 2.49 -1.74 -4.13
C GLY A 8 2.26 -0.49 -3.30
N VAL A 9 3.18 -0.19 -2.37
CA VAL A 9 3.15 1.01 -1.54
C VAL A 9 4.43 1.81 -1.75
N ASP A 10 4.32 3.03 -2.28
CA ASP A 10 5.44 3.97 -2.49
C ASP A 10 5.33 5.14 -1.52
N ILE A 11 6.31 5.27 -0.62
CA ILE A 11 6.31 6.24 0.46
C ILE A 11 7.50 7.17 0.32
N GLY A 12 7.23 8.36 -0.22
CA GLY A 12 8.19 9.46 -0.31
C GLY A 12 8.19 10.33 0.95
N SER A 13 9.03 11.37 0.96
CA SER A 13 9.13 12.34 2.07
C SER A 13 7.90 13.22 2.27
N THR A 14 6.99 13.25 1.29
CA THR A 14 5.79 14.11 1.31
C THR A 14 4.49 13.33 1.04
N THR A 15 4.57 12.18 0.36
CA THR A 15 3.41 11.49 -0.21
C THR A 15 3.48 9.99 0.00
N ALA A 16 2.33 9.37 0.19
CA ALA A 16 2.13 7.93 0.11
C ALA A 16 1.28 7.60 -1.11
N LYS A 17 1.64 6.53 -1.81
CA LYS A 17 0.87 5.95 -2.91
C LYS A 17 0.62 4.48 -2.61
N VAL A 18 -0.57 4.00 -2.93
CA VAL A 18 -0.92 2.58 -2.85
C VAL A 18 -1.59 2.19 -4.16
N VAL A 19 -1.20 1.05 -4.72
CA VAL A 19 -1.79 0.45 -5.92
C VAL A 19 -2.07 -1.01 -5.63
N ILE A 20 -3.24 -1.52 -6.03
CA ILE A 20 -3.57 -2.95 -5.98
C ILE A 20 -3.98 -3.42 -7.36
N CYS A 21 -3.39 -4.52 -7.81
CA CYS A 21 -3.68 -5.15 -9.10
C CYS A 21 -4.09 -6.61 -8.94
N ASP A 22 -4.94 -7.10 -9.85
CA ASP A 22 -5.22 -8.53 -9.99
C ASP A 22 -4.08 -9.29 -10.70
N ALA A 23 -4.27 -10.61 -10.86
CA ALA A 23 -3.32 -11.50 -11.52
C ALA A 23 -3.05 -11.16 -13.00
N ASP A 24 -4.00 -10.48 -13.66
CA ASP A 24 -3.86 -10.02 -15.05
C ASP A 24 -3.22 -8.62 -15.12
N SER A 25 -2.66 -8.13 -14.00
CA SER A 25 -2.09 -6.79 -13.84
C SER A 25 -3.09 -5.65 -14.07
N LYS A 26 -4.39 -5.94 -13.96
CA LYS A 26 -5.41 -4.89 -14.01
C LYS A 26 -5.47 -4.21 -12.65
N MET A 27 -5.34 -2.89 -12.67
CA MET A 27 -5.44 -2.05 -11.49
C MET A 27 -6.89 -2.07 -10.96
N LEU A 28 -7.05 -2.45 -9.70
CA LEU A 28 -8.33 -2.50 -9.00
C LEU A 28 -8.51 -1.33 -8.04
N PHE A 29 -7.41 -0.80 -7.49
CA PHE A 29 -7.40 0.31 -6.55
C PHE A 29 -6.13 1.13 -6.70
N GLU A 30 -6.25 2.44 -6.60
CA GLU A 30 -5.11 3.36 -6.48
C GLU A 30 -5.42 4.55 -5.59
N ARG A 31 -4.47 4.98 -4.76
CA ARG A 31 -4.55 6.26 -4.04
C ARG A 31 -3.20 6.94 -4.01
N TYR A 32 -3.24 8.26 -4.11
CA TYR A 32 -2.12 9.16 -3.87
C TYR A 32 -2.55 10.17 -2.81
N ARG A 33 -1.79 10.27 -1.71
CA ARG A 33 -2.10 11.20 -0.62
C ARG A 33 -0.83 11.86 -0.10
N ARG A 34 -0.90 13.16 0.18
CA ARG A 34 0.15 13.84 0.95
C ARG A 34 0.03 13.40 2.40
N HIS A 35 1.09 12.84 2.97
CA HIS A 35 1.01 12.32 4.33
C HIS A 35 1.20 13.38 5.40
N GLN A 36 1.72 14.57 5.06
CA GLN A 36 1.90 15.70 6.00
C GLN A 36 2.56 15.29 7.34
N ALA A 37 3.70 14.59 7.26
CA ALA A 37 4.43 13.98 8.38
C ALA A 37 3.69 12.84 9.15
N LYS A 38 2.47 12.48 8.77
CA LYS A 38 1.65 11.39 9.33
C LYS A 38 1.69 10.14 8.44
N THR A 39 2.88 9.63 8.14
CA THR A 39 3.09 8.57 7.15
C THR A 39 2.31 7.28 7.46
N VAL A 40 2.41 6.77 8.68
CA VAL A 40 1.71 5.53 9.10
C VAL A 40 0.20 5.68 9.01
N GLU A 41 -0.35 6.74 9.61
CA GLU A 41 -1.79 7.05 9.60
C GLU A 41 -2.32 7.14 8.17
N THR A 42 -1.61 7.85 7.30
CA THR A 42 -1.99 8.01 5.89
C THR A 42 -2.04 6.67 5.16
N VAL A 43 -1.05 5.79 5.37
CA VAL A 43 -1.03 4.47 4.73
C VAL A 43 -2.14 3.58 5.30
N GLN A 44 -2.37 3.60 6.61
CA GLN A 44 -3.47 2.85 7.24
C GLN A 44 -4.83 3.27 6.71
N GLU A 45 -5.09 4.58 6.58
CA GLU A 45 -6.32 5.09 5.98
C GLU A 45 -6.50 4.58 4.55
N ILE A 46 -5.44 4.63 3.72
CA ILE A 46 -5.51 4.16 2.34
C ILE A 46 -5.76 2.64 2.27
N LEU A 47 -5.13 1.85 3.14
CA LEU A 47 -5.35 0.40 3.19
C LEU A 47 -6.76 0.06 3.70
N GLN A 48 -7.32 0.86 4.61
CA GLN A 48 -8.71 0.71 5.03
C GLN A 48 -9.68 1.02 3.89
N GLU A 49 -9.43 2.08 3.10
CA GLU A 49 -10.20 2.38 1.89
C GLU A 49 -10.15 1.22 0.89
N ALA A 50 -8.97 0.62 0.71
CA ALA A 50 -8.81 -0.56 -0.15
C ALA A 50 -9.62 -1.76 0.37
N LEU A 51 -9.60 -2.00 1.68
CA LEU A 51 -10.38 -3.07 2.32
C LEU A 51 -11.89 -2.83 2.18
N ASP A 52 -12.34 -1.59 2.29
CA ASP A 52 -13.74 -1.21 2.15
C ASP A 52 -14.24 -1.36 0.69
N GLU A 53 -13.38 -1.06 -0.29
CA GLU A 53 -13.72 -1.14 -1.73
C GLU A 53 -13.57 -2.54 -2.33
N LEU A 54 -12.52 -3.27 -1.94
CA LEU A 54 -12.19 -4.58 -2.52
C LEU A 54 -12.60 -5.76 -1.63
N GLY A 55 -12.94 -5.50 -0.38
CA GLY A 55 -13.17 -6.53 0.62
C GLY A 55 -11.88 -7.19 1.11
N ASN A 56 -12.02 -8.24 1.93
CA ASN A 56 -10.89 -8.95 2.51
C ASN A 56 -10.26 -9.92 1.49
N ILE A 57 -9.40 -9.39 0.61
CA ILE A 57 -8.66 -10.15 -0.39
C ILE A 57 -7.21 -10.40 0.06
N PRO A 58 -6.62 -11.57 -0.24
CA PRO A 58 -5.21 -11.82 0.02
C PRO A 58 -4.35 -11.00 -0.95
N VAL A 59 -3.36 -10.27 -0.43
CA VAL A 59 -2.43 -9.46 -1.23
C VAL A 59 -0.97 -9.80 -0.92
N GLU A 60 -0.13 -9.82 -1.94
CA GLU A 60 1.32 -9.76 -1.80
C GLU A 60 1.75 -8.30 -1.78
N LEU A 61 2.22 -7.84 -0.61
CA LEU A 61 2.58 -6.44 -0.38
C LEU A 61 4.06 -6.20 -0.68
N THR A 62 4.35 -5.19 -1.50
CA THR A 62 5.68 -4.64 -1.73
C THR A 62 5.70 -3.18 -1.30
N VAL A 63 6.69 -2.78 -0.49
CA VAL A 63 6.85 -1.41 0.00
C VAL A 63 8.16 -0.82 -0.54
N THR A 64 8.12 0.42 -1.00
CA THR A 64 9.28 1.17 -1.51
C THR A 64 9.20 2.65 -1.13
N GLY A 65 10.20 3.42 -1.54
CA GLY A 65 10.30 4.85 -1.31
C GLY A 65 11.22 5.21 -0.14
N SER A 66 11.71 6.45 -0.15
CA SER A 66 12.74 6.93 0.77
C SER A 66 12.29 6.96 2.23
N ALA A 67 10.99 7.15 2.48
CA ALA A 67 10.41 7.09 3.82
C ALA A 67 9.88 5.69 4.18
N GLY A 68 9.86 4.76 3.21
CA GLY A 68 9.50 3.37 3.41
C GLY A 68 10.53 2.56 4.23
N MET A 69 11.82 2.91 4.15
CA MET A 69 12.88 2.27 4.95
C MET A 69 12.60 2.36 6.46
N GLY A 70 12.15 3.53 6.95
CA GLY A 70 11.80 3.69 8.36
C GLY A 70 10.60 2.82 8.79
N LEU A 71 9.68 2.51 7.89
CA LEU A 71 8.54 1.62 8.18
C LEU A 71 8.93 0.14 8.10
N ALA A 72 9.76 -0.25 7.14
CA ALA A 72 10.29 -1.61 7.05
C ALA A 72 11.10 -1.95 8.32
N GLU A 73 11.93 -1.03 8.80
CA GLU A 73 12.68 -1.16 10.06
C GLU A 73 11.77 -1.16 11.29
N THR A 74 10.75 -0.30 11.34
CA THR A 74 9.85 -0.19 12.50
C THR A 74 8.91 -1.39 12.64
N TYR A 75 8.46 -1.97 11.52
CA TYR A 75 7.46 -3.03 11.49
C TYR A 75 8.01 -4.40 11.07
N ASN A 76 9.33 -4.54 10.88
CA ASN A 76 9.98 -5.79 10.51
C ASN A 76 9.37 -6.42 9.24
N LEU A 77 8.99 -5.57 8.29
CA LEU A 77 8.48 -6.03 7.00
C LEU A 77 9.67 -6.61 6.20
N PRO A 78 9.52 -7.81 5.60
CA PRO A 78 10.61 -8.51 4.92
C PRO A 78 11.17 -7.75 3.70
#